data_AF-A0A845BJH2-F1
#
_entry.id   AF-A0A845BJH2-F1
#
_cell.length_a   1.000
_cell.length_b   1.000
_cell.length_c   1.000
_cell.angle_alpha   90.00
_cell.angle_beta   90.00
_cell.angle_gamma   90.00
#
_symmetry.space_group_name_H-M   'P 1'
#
loop_
_entity.id
_entity.type
_entity.pdbx_description
1 polymer ?
#
loop_
_entity_poly.entity_id
_entity_poly.type
_entity_poly.pdbx_seq_one_letter_code
_entity_poly.pdbx_strand_id
1 'polypeptide(L)'
;MKTKTIALSALITLSAAGVMAGGNVNIYNWTDYVAESTVPAFSKATGIKVRYDVFDSNEILRAKLMTGQSGYDVVVPSHNTLALGIKAGLFQPLDMKKIPNAKNLDPAILKLLQPFDPGNRYAVPNFWGFNTVGINTDQVKKALGGKLPENPWDLIFKPEILSRLKGCGVSVLDSPSEFFPVALHYYGKDPNSNNLADYQAIMPKLMALRPYITRFSSSSYYNEMAGGSLCAAMGYNGDFNFAQKRAQEAKNGVKVQALLPKTGLDVWVDVLTIPKDAPNVDNAHAWINAMLEPKMAAANANHVAYATSVLAARPYVKPELTNNRTIYPTSGDLKDSFVAKPLDAKTMQGYTRLWQKFRTGH
;
A
#
# COMPACT_ATOMS: atom_id res chain seq x y z
N MET A 1 32.70 -32.77 57.28
CA MET A 1 31.74 -32.39 56.22
C MET A 1 31.94 -30.94 55.82
N LYS A 2 32.52 -30.67 54.65
CA LYS A 2 32.45 -29.35 54.01
C LYS A 2 32.30 -29.57 52.50
N THR A 3 31.07 -29.40 52.03
CA THR A 3 30.63 -29.55 50.64
C THR A 3 31.13 -28.37 49.82
N LYS A 4 31.84 -28.62 48.71
CA LYS A 4 32.20 -27.61 47.71
C LYS A 4 31.10 -27.56 46.66
N THR A 5 30.44 -26.41 46.53
CA THR A 5 29.47 -26.14 45.46
C THR A 5 30.21 -25.52 44.27
N ILE A 6 30.23 -26.23 43.14
CA ILE A 6 30.77 -25.75 41.86
C ILE A 6 29.60 -25.08 41.12
N ALA A 7 29.70 -23.77 40.87
CA ALA A 7 28.75 -23.03 40.06
C ALA A 7 29.16 -23.13 38.58
N LEU A 8 28.35 -23.85 37.78
CA LEU A 8 28.50 -23.97 36.34
C LEU A 8 27.88 -22.74 35.66
N SER A 9 28.71 -21.85 35.13
CA SER A 9 28.25 -20.69 34.36
C SER A 9 27.97 -21.10 32.91
N ALA A 10 26.69 -21.08 32.51
CA ALA A 10 26.28 -21.30 31.14
C ALA A 10 26.63 -20.07 30.27
N LEU A 11 27.56 -20.22 29.34
CA LEU A 11 27.85 -19.22 28.31
C LEU A 11 26.68 -19.18 27.31
N ILE A 12 25.94 -18.07 27.30
CA ILE A 12 25.03 -17.72 26.21
C ILE A 12 25.89 -17.24 25.05
N THR A 13 26.07 -18.10 24.03
CA THR A 13 26.68 -17.71 22.76
C THR A 13 25.72 -16.80 21.98
N LEU A 14 25.88 -15.49 22.17
CA LEU A 14 25.32 -14.47 21.30
C LEU A 14 26.01 -14.61 19.93
N SER A 15 25.25 -14.98 18.90
CA SER A 15 25.76 -15.02 17.53
C SER A 15 26.12 -13.60 17.11
N ALA A 16 27.41 -13.35 16.87
CA ALA A 16 27.91 -12.07 16.39
C ALA A 16 27.43 -11.83 14.96
N ALA A 17 26.30 -11.13 14.82
CA ALA A 17 26.03 -10.39 13.60
C ALA A 17 27.11 -9.30 13.50
N GLY A 18 27.88 -9.29 12.41
CA GLY A 18 28.89 -8.28 12.15
C GLY A 18 28.29 -6.90 12.35
N VAL A 19 28.86 -6.13 13.28
CA VAL A 19 28.50 -4.73 13.49
C VAL A 19 28.88 -4.00 12.21
N MET A 20 27.90 -3.73 11.36
CA MET A 20 28.04 -2.75 10.28
C MET A 20 28.48 -1.44 10.93
N ALA A 21 29.65 -0.93 10.55
CA ALA A 21 30.12 0.36 11.02
C ALA A 21 29.07 1.44 10.66
N GLY A 22 28.77 2.32 11.62
CA GLY A 22 27.69 3.30 11.50
C GLY A 22 27.71 4.12 10.21
N GLY A 23 26.55 4.67 9.85
CA GLY A 23 26.33 5.43 8.62
C GLY A 23 24.89 5.93 8.55
N ASN A 24 24.45 6.34 7.36
CA ASN A 24 23.08 6.78 7.13
C ASN A 24 22.38 5.86 6.10
N VAL A 25 21.05 5.76 6.21
CA VAL A 25 20.18 5.25 5.14
C VAL A 25 19.02 6.22 4.94
N ASN A 26 18.79 6.60 3.70
CA ASN A 26 17.75 7.53 3.30
C ASN A 26 16.59 6.75 2.68
N ILE A 27 15.40 6.88 3.23
CA ILE A 27 14.24 6.08 2.86
C ILE A 27 13.14 7.01 2.35
N TYR A 28 12.49 6.61 1.26
CA TYR A 28 11.28 7.25 0.77
C TYR A 28 10.15 6.23 0.66
N ASN A 29 9.14 6.32 1.52
CA ASN A 29 8.06 5.34 1.64
C ASN A 29 6.68 6.02 1.64
N TRP A 30 5.60 5.25 1.60
CA TRP A 30 4.24 5.73 1.79
C TRP A 30 4.05 6.36 3.17
N THR A 31 3.14 7.33 3.23
CA THR A 31 2.71 8.00 4.47
C THR A 31 1.99 7.02 5.40
N ASP A 32 2.19 7.13 6.72
CA ASP A 32 1.60 6.25 7.75
C ASP A 32 1.80 4.73 7.51
N TYR A 33 2.93 4.34 6.88
CA TYR A 33 3.18 2.97 6.40
C TYR A 33 4.27 2.19 7.16
N VAL A 34 4.61 2.63 8.37
CA VAL A 34 5.57 1.96 9.25
C VAL A 34 5.18 2.21 10.71
N ALA A 35 5.41 1.24 11.60
CA ALA A 35 5.22 1.47 13.04
C ALA A 35 6.26 2.47 13.58
N GLU A 36 5.84 3.31 14.52
CA GLU A 36 6.70 4.31 15.19
C GLU A 36 7.98 3.70 15.80
N SER A 37 7.93 2.43 16.20
CA SER A 37 9.05 1.71 16.82
C SER A 37 10.09 1.18 15.84
N THR A 38 9.78 1.11 14.54
CA THR A 38 10.60 0.41 13.55
C THR A 38 11.94 1.10 13.29
N VAL A 39 11.92 2.40 13.03
CA VAL A 39 13.15 3.18 12.81
C VAL A 39 14.05 3.18 14.05
N PRO A 40 13.54 3.45 15.27
CA PRO A 40 14.33 3.33 16.50
C PRO A 40 14.91 1.93 16.71
N ALA A 41 14.12 0.87 16.49
CA ALA A 41 14.57 -0.51 16.67
C ALA A 41 15.70 -0.87 15.69
N PHE A 42 15.55 -0.50 14.42
CA PHE A 42 16.59 -0.69 13.40
C PHE A 42 17.87 0.06 13.76
N SER A 43 17.74 1.33 14.13
CA SER A 43 18.89 2.19 14.44
C SER A 43 19.65 1.69 15.66
N LYS A 44 18.93 1.21 16.69
CA LYS A 44 19.51 0.59 17.88
C LYS A 44 20.23 -0.73 17.56
N ALA A 45 19.68 -1.55 16.67
CA ALA A 45 20.25 -2.85 16.33
C ALA A 45 21.50 -2.75 15.45
N THR A 46 21.61 -1.70 14.64
CA THR A 46 22.64 -1.59 13.58
C THR A 46 23.62 -0.45 13.77
N GLY A 47 23.27 0.58 14.55
CA GLY A 47 24.02 1.84 14.61
C GLY A 47 23.85 2.74 13.39
N ILE A 48 23.02 2.36 12.42
CA ILE A 48 22.73 3.15 11.21
C ILE A 48 21.65 4.19 11.54
N LYS A 49 21.89 5.45 11.17
CA LYS A 49 20.89 6.52 11.27
C LYS A 49 19.97 6.48 10.06
N VAL A 50 18.69 6.76 10.28
CA VAL A 50 17.69 6.74 9.21
C VAL A 50 17.18 8.15 8.96
N ARG A 51 17.25 8.62 7.71
CA ARG A 51 16.41 9.72 7.22
C ARG A 51 15.19 9.11 6.56
N TYR A 52 14.00 9.44 7.03
CA TYR A 52 12.76 8.84 6.55
C TYR A 52 11.82 9.93 6.02
N ASP A 53 11.62 9.94 4.72
CA ASP A 53 10.70 10.83 4.04
C ASP A 53 9.49 10.04 3.52
N VAL A 54 8.36 10.72 3.29
CA VAL A 54 7.11 10.09 2.85
C VAL A 54 6.52 10.69 1.57
N PHE A 55 5.80 9.87 0.82
CA PHE A 55 4.96 10.27 -0.31
C PHE A 55 3.55 9.66 -0.21
N ASP A 56 2.65 10.07 -1.09
CA ASP A 56 1.26 9.62 -1.12
C ASP A 56 0.76 9.21 -2.52
N SER A 57 1.62 9.25 -3.55
CA SER A 57 1.31 8.72 -4.87
C SER A 57 2.55 8.14 -5.57
N ASN A 58 2.30 7.10 -6.36
CA ASN A 58 3.28 6.50 -7.25
C ASN A 58 3.82 7.52 -8.26
N GLU A 59 3.00 8.47 -8.71
CA GLU A 59 3.37 9.53 -9.63
C GLU A 59 4.43 10.49 -9.04
N ILE A 60 4.30 10.87 -7.76
CA ILE A 60 5.30 11.70 -7.07
C ILE A 60 6.62 10.94 -6.93
N LEU A 61 6.58 9.69 -6.49
CA LEU A 61 7.77 8.84 -6.39
C LEU A 61 8.46 8.72 -7.75
N ARG A 62 7.71 8.39 -8.80
CA ARG A 62 8.26 8.23 -10.16
C ARG A 62 8.87 9.53 -10.67
N ALA A 63 8.21 10.67 -10.48
CA ALA A 63 8.74 11.96 -10.88
C ALA A 63 10.09 12.23 -10.19
N LYS A 64 10.19 11.95 -8.88
CA LYS A 64 11.43 12.10 -8.10
C LYS A 64 12.55 11.17 -8.57
N LEU A 65 12.25 9.93 -8.93
CA LEU A 65 13.25 8.99 -9.45
C LEU A 65 13.74 9.37 -10.85
N MET A 66 12.86 9.89 -11.70
CA MET A 66 13.18 10.28 -13.08
C MET A 66 14.10 11.51 -13.18
N THR A 67 14.19 12.36 -12.15
CA THR A 67 15.15 13.48 -12.16
C THR A 67 16.60 13.00 -12.10
N GLY A 68 16.83 11.77 -11.64
CA GLY A 68 18.15 11.33 -11.18
C GLY A 68 18.56 12.06 -9.90
N GLN A 69 19.58 11.55 -9.23
CA GLN A 69 20.06 12.04 -7.93
C GLN A 69 18.92 12.12 -6.90
N SER A 70 18.14 11.05 -6.81
CA SER A 70 16.96 10.95 -5.94
C SER A 70 17.30 11.30 -4.48
N GLY A 71 18.53 10.98 -4.06
CA GLY A 71 19.03 11.17 -2.71
C GLY A 71 18.53 10.10 -1.73
N TYR A 72 17.95 9.01 -2.24
CA TYR A 72 17.38 7.91 -1.47
C TYR A 72 18.10 6.60 -1.72
N ASP A 73 18.21 5.81 -0.66
CA ASP A 73 18.85 4.50 -0.64
C ASP A 73 17.83 3.37 -0.79
N VAL A 74 16.63 3.56 -0.23
CA VAL A 74 15.49 2.65 -0.37
C VAL A 74 14.25 3.44 -0.75
N VAL A 75 13.53 2.96 -1.76
CA VAL A 75 12.21 3.49 -2.13
C VAL A 75 11.18 2.37 -2.19
N VAL A 76 9.91 2.72 -2.03
CA VAL A 76 8.82 1.73 -1.87
C VAL A 76 7.71 1.87 -2.93
N PRO A 77 7.99 1.68 -4.23
CA PRO A 77 6.96 1.77 -5.27
C PRO A 77 5.96 0.61 -5.20
N SER A 78 4.77 0.82 -5.78
CA SER A 78 3.89 -0.29 -6.13
C SER A 78 4.43 -1.05 -7.35
N HIS A 79 4.01 -2.31 -7.52
CA HIS A 79 4.51 -3.24 -8.53
C HIS A 79 4.46 -2.71 -9.99
N ASN A 80 3.47 -1.90 -10.34
CA ASN A 80 3.34 -1.29 -11.66
C ASN A 80 4.41 -0.21 -11.90
N THR A 81 4.66 0.64 -10.91
CA THR A 81 5.73 1.66 -10.93
C THR A 81 7.11 1.01 -10.91
N LEU A 82 7.27 -0.09 -10.16
CA LEU A 82 8.49 -0.91 -10.20
C LEU A 82 8.80 -1.35 -11.63
N ALA A 83 7.84 -1.97 -12.32
CA ALA A 83 8.04 -2.48 -13.69
C ALA A 83 8.44 -1.37 -14.67
N LEU A 84 7.81 -0.19 -14.58
CA LEU A 84 8.19 0.98 -15.36
C LEU A 84 9.62 1.45 -15.05
N GLY A 85 9.99 1.49 -13.76
CA GLY A 85 11.32 1.91 -13.33
C GLY A 85 12.42 0.92 -13.70
N ILE A 86 12.15 -0.39 -13.68
CA ILE A 86 13.08 -1.41 -14.19
C ILE A 86 13.33 -1.18 -15.68
N LYS A 87 12.27 -0.99 -16.47
CA LYS A 87 12.38 -0.70 -17.92
C LYS A 87 13.16 0.58 -18.20
N ALA A 88 13.03 1.59 -17.34
CA ALA A 88 13.75 2.86 -17.43
C ALA A 88 15.16 2.82 -16.82
N GLY A 89 15.59 1.69 -16.24
CA GLY A 89 16.92 1.55 -15.64
C GLY A 89 17.12 2.34 -14.35
N LEU A 90 16.04 2.61 -13.60
CA LEU A 90 16.06 3.41 -12.37
C LEU A 90 16.50 2.64 -11.12
N PHE A 91 16.52 1.31 -11.17
CA PHE A 91 16.83 0.44 -10.03
C PHE A 91 18.04 -0.44 -10.30
N GLN A 92 18.75 -0.80 -9.24
CA GLN A 92 19.81 -1.81 -9.29
C GLN A 92 19.29 -3.16 -8.77
N PRO A 93 19.79 -4.30 -9.28
CA PRO A 93 19.43 -5.61 -8.73
C PRO A 93 19.84 -5.72 -7.27
N LEU A 94 19.03 -6.41 -6.47
CA LEU A 94 19.33 -6.68 -5.06
C LEU A 94 20.35 -7.80 -4.92
N ASP A 95 21.33 -7.63 -4.04
CA ASP A 95 22.19 -8.72 -3.59
C ASP A 95 21.45 -9.53 -2.51
N MET A 96 20.79 -10.59 -2.95
CA MET A 96 20.00 -11.45 -2.06
C MET A 96 20.83 -12.14 -0.97
N LYS A 97 22.16 -12.25 -1.12
CA LYS A 97 23.03 -12.76 -0.05
C LYS A 97 23.05 -11.84 1.17
N LYS A 98 22.81 -10.54 0.98
CA LYS A 98 22.69 -9.53 2.04
C LYS A 98 21.29 -9.45 2.64
N ILE A 99 20.32 -10.21 2.09
CA ILE A 99 18.92 -10.23 2.54
C ILE A 99 18.51 -11.66 2.94
N PRO A 100 19.17 -12.28 3.93
CA PRO A 100 18.85 -13.65 4.34
C PRO A 100 17.41 -13.82 4.86
N ASN A 101 16.75 -12.75 5.30
CA ASN A 101 15.34 -12.78 5.72
C ASN A 101 14.36 -12.89 4.55
N ALA A 102 14.81 -12.79 3.29
CA ALA A 102 13.95 -13.02 2.12
C ALA A 102 13.32 -14.43 2.11
N LYS A 103 13.91 -15.40 2.81
CA LYS A 103 13.33 -16.73 3.04
C LYS A 103 11.98 -16.72 3.76
N ASN A 104 11.63 -15.62 4.44
CA ASN A 104 10.39 -15.47 5.21
C ASN A 104 9.21 -14.97 4.36
N LEU A 105 9.46 -14.60 3.11
CA LEU A 105 8.47 -14.02 2.20
C LEU A 105 7.43 -15.05 1.76
N ASP A 106 6.22 -14.56 1.49
CA ASP A 106 5.14 -15.38 0.93
C ASP A 106 5.44 -15.74 -0.55
N PRO A 107 5.58 -17.04 -0.88
CA PRO A 107 5.82 -17.48 -2.26
C PRO A 107 4.71 -17.08 -3.24
N ALA A 108 3.46 -16.95 -2.77
CA ALA A 108 2.34 -16.54 -3.62
C ALA A 108 2.48 -15.08 -4.05
N ILE A 109 2.94 -14.20 -3.15
CA ILE A 109 3.19 -12.79 -3.46
C ILE A 109 4.42 -12.64 -4.35
N LEU A 110 5.49 -13.41 -4.11
CA LEU A 110 6.65 -13.45 -5.01
C LEU A 110 6.27 -13.88 -6.43
N LYS A 111 5.39 -14.88 -6.57
CA LYS A 111 4.86 -15.33 -7.86
C LYS A 111 4.01 -14.25 -8.53
N LEU A 112 3.20 -13.51 -7.77
CA LEU A 112 2.39 -12.40 -8.29
C LEU A 112 3.27 -11.29 -8.88
N LEU A 113 4.47 -11.08 -8.33
CA LEU A 113 5.43 -10.08 -8.80
C LEU A 113 6.22 -10.47 -10.07
N GLN A 114 6.26 -11.75 -10.45
CA GLN A 114 7.07 -12.22 -11.58
C GLN A 114 6.84 -11.47 -12.92
N PRO A 115 5.60 -11.10 -13.29
CA PRO A 115 5.36 -10.32 -14.51
C PRO A 115 5.93 -8.89 -14.47
N PHE A 116 6.23 -8.36 -13.28
CA PHE A 116 6.66 -6.98 -13.02
C PHE A 116 8.16 -6.88 -12.74
N ASP A 117 8.70 -7.89 -12.06
CA ASP A 117 10.13 -8.07 -11.78
C ASP A 117 10.50 -9.54 -12.07
N PRO A 118 10.84 -9.87 -13.33
CA PRO A 118 11.19 -11.24 -13.71
C PRO A 118 12.37 -11.79 -12.91
N GLY A 119 12.12 -12.88 -12.18
CA GLY A 119 13.08 -13.49 -11.27
C GLY A 119 13.21 -12.80 -9.90
N ASN A 120 12.31 -11.85 -9.56
CA ASN A 120 12.33 -11.08 -8.31
C ASN A 120 13.73 -10.49 -8.01
N ARG A 121 14.32 -9.84 -9.02
CA ARG A 121 15.74 -9.43 -9.01
C ARG A 121 15.96 -8.04 -8.44
N TYR A 122 14.97 -7.17 -8.53
CA TYR A 122 15.11 -5.74 -8.23
C TYR A 122 14.37 -5.34 -6.95
N ALA A 123 13.41 -6.13 -6.50
CA ALA A 123 12.63 -5.78 -5.32
C ALA A 123 12.18 -6.99 -4.49
N VAL A 124 11.88 -6.73 -3.22
CA VAL A 124 11.19 -7.68 -2.33
C VAL A 124 9.86 -7.10 -1.87
N PRO A 125 8.77 -7.89 -1.79
CA PRO A 125 7.47 -7.38 -1.36
C PRO A 125 7.47 -7.02 0.14
N ASN A 126 6.85 -5.88 0.47
CA ASN A 126 6.71 -5.37 1.84
C ASN A 126 5.29 -5.64 2.36
N PHE A 127 4.32 -4.99 1.73
CA PHE A 127 2.89 -5.09 2.02
C PHE A 127 2.12 -5.27 0.72
N TRP A 128 0.94 -5.85 0.83
CA TRP A 128 0.00 -5.93 -0.26
C TRP A 128 -1.41 -5.64 0.25
N GLY A 129 -2.29 -5.31 -0.67
CA GLY A 129 -3.65 -4.94 -0.37
C GLY A 129 -4.46 -4.82 -1.64
N PHE A 130 -5.55 -4.06 -1.56
CA PHE A 130 -6.41 -3.81 -2.69
C PHE A 130 -7.14 -2.47 -2.57
N ASN A 131 -7.50 -1.92 -3.72
CA ASN A 131 -8.37 -0.75 -3.78
C ASN A 131 -9.83 -1.14 -3.54
N THR A 132 -10.51 -0.39 -2.69
CA THR A 132 -11.89 -0.64 -2.31
C THR A 132 -12.63 0.64 -1.92
N VAL A 133 -13.88 0.49 -1.46
CA VAL A 133 -14.68 1.55 -0.88
C VAL A 133 -14.73 1.39 0.64
N GLY A 134 -14.42 2.46 1.37
CA GLY A 134 -14.69 2.58 2.80
C GLY A 134 -15.89 3.48 3.04
N ILE A 135 -16.69 3.16 4.06
CA ILE A 135 -17.88 3.93 4.42
C ILE A 135 -17.95 4.28 5.91
N ASN A 136 -18.53 5.43 6.23
CA ASN A 136 -19.19 5.65 7.51
C ASN A 136 -20.58 4.99 7.44
N THR A 137 -20.75 3.87 8.14
CA THR A 137 -21.95 3.03 7.97
C THR A 137 -23.24 3.76 8.32
N ASP A 138 -23.21 4.59 9.36
CA ASP A 138 -24.40 5.26 9.88
C ASP A 138 -24.82 6.41 8.95
N GLN A 139 -23.85 7.20 8.46
CA GLN A 139 -24.11 8.29 7.53
C GLN A 139 -24.57 7.79 6.16
N VAL A 140 -23.91 6.76 5.60
CA VAL A 140 -24.29 6.21 4.29
C VAL A 140 -25.68 5.56 4.36
N LYS A 141 -25.99 4.77 5.41
CA LYS A 141 -27.33 4.21 5.58
C LYS A 141 -28.38 5.31 5.69
N LYS A 142 -28.13 6.37 6.45
CA LYS A 142 -29.05 7.51 6.55
C LYS A 142 -29.28 8.17 5.18
N ALA A 143 -28.21 8.43 4.43
CA ALA A 143 -28.30 9.05 3.11
C ALA A 143 -29.05 8.18 2.08
N LEU A 144 -28.90 6.84 2.16
CA LEU A 144 -29.48 5.88 1.22
C LEU A 144 -30.86 5.34 1.62
N GLY A 145 -31.37 5.64 2.82
CA GLY A 145 -32.64 5.10 3.30
C GLY A 145 -32.52 3.68 3.86
N GLY A 146 -31.35 3.33 4.42
CA GLY A 146 -31.11 2.11 5.19
C GLY A 146 -30.43 0.97 4.42
N LYS A 147 -30.56 0.91 3.09
CA LYS A 147 -30.00 -0.18 2.28
C LYS A 147 -28.70 0.25 1.57
N LEU A 148 -27.64 -0.53 1.76
CA LEU A 148 -26.40 -0.41 1.00
C LEU A 148 -26.53 -1.12 -0.36
N PRO A 149 -25.87 -0.64 -1.42
CA PRO A 149 -25.82 -1.37 -2.69
C PRO A 149 -25.06 -2.69 -2.54
N GLU A 150 -25.43 -3.69 -3.34
CA GLU A 150 -24.77 -5.00 -3.32
C GLU A 150 -23.32 -4.91 -3.83
N ASN A 151 -23.10 -4.09 -4.85
CA ASN A 151 -21.78 -3.75 -5.35
C ASN A 151 -21.27 -2.48 -4.64
N PRO A 152 -20.20 -2.56 -3.82
CA PRO A 152 -19.63 -1.39 -3.15
C PRO A 152 -19.27 -0.25 -4.10
N TRP A 153 -18.82 -0.59 -5.32
CA TRP A 153 -18.42 0.39 -6.32
C TRP A 153 -19.56 1.29 -6.81
N ASP A 154 -20.81 0.87 -6.64
CA ASP A 154 -21.98 1.72 -6.93
C ASP A 154 -22.00 2.97 -6.04
N LEU A 155 -21.38 2.95 -4.84
CA LEU A 155 -21.25 4.14 -3.98
C LEU A 155 -20.39 5.24 -4.61
N ILE A 156 -19.52 4.89 -5.56
CA ILE A 156 -18.58 5.79 -6.23
C ILE A 156 -19.00 6.05 -7.68
N PHE A 157 -19.37 5.01 -8.43
CA PHE A 157 -19.55 5.09 -9.88
C PHE A 157 -21.00 5.15 -10.35
N LYS A 158 -21.97 5.21 -9.44
CA LYS A 158 -23.39 5.33 -9.78
C LYS A 158 -23.93 6.72 -9.41
N PRO A 159 -24.18 7.63 -10.38
CA PRO A 159 -24.52 9.03 -10.10
C PRO A 159 -25.74 9.20 -9.17
N GLU A 160 -26.77 8.39 -9.31
CA GLU A 160 -27.98 8.42 -8.49
C GLU A 160 -27.74 8.03 -7.03
N ILE A 161 -26.69 7.25 -6.74
CA ILE A 161 -26.27 6.91 -5.38
C ILE A 161 -25.29 7.98 -4.87
N LEU A 162 -24.25 8.28 -5.66
CA LEU A 162 -23.19 9.21 -5.28
C LEU A 162 -23.75 10.61 -4.97
N SER A 163 -24.73 11.08 -5.74
CA SER A 163 -25.38 12.38 -5.51
C SER A 163 -26.02 12.51 -4.14
N ARG A 164 -26.54 11.41 -3.57
CA ARG A 164 -27.12 11.36 -2.22
C ARG A 164 -26.06 11.40 -1.12
N LEU A 165 -24.82 11.02 -1.44
CA LEU A 165 -23.69 11.03 -0.51
C LEU A 165 -22.94 12.37 -0.50
N LYS A 166 -23.15 13.24 -1.49
CA LYS A 166 -22.48 14.55 -1.59
C LYS A 166 -22.53 15.35 -0.28
N GLY A 167 -23.68 15.34 0.40
CA GLY A 167 -23.89 16.09 1.64
C GLY A 167 -23.06 15.61 2.83
N CYS A 168 -22.58 14.36 2.82
CA CYS A 168 -21.74 13.78 3.88
C CYS A 168 -20.28 13.59 3.47
N GLY A 169 -19.90 14.03 2.26
CA GLY A 169 -18.52 14.06 1.79
C GLY A 169 -18.08 12.75 1.14
N VAL A 170 -17.54 12.85 -0.08
CA VAL A 170 -16.97 11.72 -0.83
C VAL A 170 -15.55 12.02 -1.30
N SER A 171 -14.64 11.09 -1.07
CA SER A 171 -13.27 11.16 -1.59
C SER A 171 -12.98 10.05 -2.60
N VAL A 172 -12.11 10.35 -3.55
CA VAL A 172 -11.47 9.33 -4.41
C VAL A 172 -9.96 9.52 -4.37
N LEU A 173 -9.20 8.47 -4.67
CA LEU A 173 -7.74 8.53 -4.75
C LEU A 173 -7.30 9.61 -5.74
N ASP A 174 -6.27 10.40 -5.38
CA ASP A 174 -5.57 11.25 -6.35
C ASP A 174 -4.43 10.48 -7.02
N SER A 175 -4.80 9.35 -7.61
CA SER A 175 -3.90 8.42 -8.28
C SER A 175 -4.58 7.92 -9.54
N PRO A 176 -4.28 8.49 -10.73
CA PRO A 176 -4.91 8.04 -11.96
C PRO A 176 -4.54 6.58 -12.28
N SER A 177 -3.33 6.14 -11.93
CA SER A 177 -2.88 4.77 -12.16
C SER A 177 -3.67 3.71 -11.38
N GLU A 178 -4.44 4.13 -10.37
CA GLU A 178 -5.25 3.25 -9.52
C GLU A 178 -6.76 3.54 -9.67
N PHE A 179 -7.13 4.80 -9.94
CA PHE A 179 -8.52 5.16 -10.21
C PHE A 179 -9.05 4.54 -11.51
N PHE A 180 -8.28 4.65 -12.60
CA PHE A 180 -8.77 4.23 -13.91
C PHE A 180 -8.92 2.72 -14.09
N PRO A 181 -8.01 1.84 -13.62
CA PRO A 181 -8.22 0.39 -13.69
C PRO A 181 -9.54 -0.04 -13.05
N VAL A 182 -9.84 0.48 -11.85
CA VAL A 182 -11.12 0.23 -11.16
C VAL A 182 -12.30 0.77 -11.97
N ALA A 183 -12.21 1.99 -12.48
CA ALA A 183 -13.28 2.59 -13.28
C ALA A 183 -13.55 1.82 -14.59
N LEU A 184 -12.50 1.39 -15.29
CA LEU A 184 -12.59 0.57 -16.50
C LEU A 184 -13.26 -0.76 -16.18
N HIS A 185 -12.79 -1.45 -15.14
CA HIS A 185 -13.38 -2.71 -14.67
C HIS A 185 -14.87 -2.57 -14.36
N TYR A 186 -15.24 -1.54 -13.60
CA TYR A 186 -16.64 -1.25 -13.25
C TYR A 186 -17.51 -1.03 -14.50
N TYR A 187 -16.99 -0.37 -15.54
CA TYR A 187 -17.70 -0.14 -16.79
C TYR A 187 -17.54 -1.26 -17.84
N GLY A 188 -17.05 -2.44 -17.43
CA GLY A 188 -16.95 -3.62 -18.29
C GLY A 188 -15.86 -3.54 -19.34
N LYS A 189 -14.83 -2.73 -19.10
CA LYS A 189 -13.62 -2.61 -19.93
C LYS A 189 -12.46 -3.36 -19.29
N ASP A 190 -11.44 -3.65 -20.08
CA ASP A 190 -10.19 -4.22 -19.56
C ASP A 190 -9.52 -3.22 -18.60
N PRO A 191 -9.32 -3.55 -17.30
CA PRO A 191 -8.63 -2.67 -16.35
C PRO A 191 -7.20 -2.33 -16.76
N ASN A 192 -6.61 -3.12 -17.66
CA ASN A 192 -5.23 -2.99 -18.15
C ASN A 192 -5.17 -2.51 -19.62
N SER A 193 -6.22 -1.88 -20.13
CA SER A 193 -6.26 -1.42 -21.52
C SER A 193 -5.11 -0.45 -21.84
N ASN A 194 -4.35 -0.75 -22.89
CA ASN A 194 -3.40 0.20 -23.51
C ASN A 194 -4.05 0.98 -24.68
N ASN A 195 -5.38 1.04 -24.73
CA ASN A 195 -6.12 1.78 -25.73
C ASN A 195 -6.75 3.04 -25.11
N LEU A 196 -6.20 4.21 -25.43
CA LEU A 196 -6.72 5.50 -24.94
C LEU A 196 -8.23 5.69 -25.23
N ALA A 197 -8.76 5.07 -26.29
CA ALA A 197 -10.18 5.15 -26.61
C ALA A 197 -11.08 4.53 -25.53
N ASP A 198 -10.63 3.50 -24.80
CA ASP A 198 -11.40 2.92 -23.70
C ASP A 198 -11.56 3.89 -22.53
N TYR A 199 -10.50 4.64 -22.22
CA TYR A 199 -10.54 5.70 -21.21
C TYR A 199 -11.47 6.83 -21.67
N GLN A 200 -11.33 7.29 -22.91
CA GLN A 200 -12.20 8.33 -23.49
C GLN A 200 -13.68 7.93 -23.47
N ALA A 201 -13.99 6.65 -23.71
CA ALA A 201 -15.36 6.14 -23.72
C ALA A 201 -16.05 6.20 -22.34
N ILE A 202 -15.30 6.12 -21.23
CA ILE A 202 -15.87 6.21 -19.88
C ILE A 202 -15.88 7.65 -19.32
N MET A 203 -15.15 8.58 -19.93
CA MET A 203 -15.05 9.96 -19.45
C MET A 203 -16.39 10.68 -19.29
N PRO A 204 -17.36 10.60 -20.21
CA PRO A 204 -18.66 11.24 -20.01
C PRO A 204 -19.35 10.77 -18.72
N LYS A 205 -19.24 9.47 -18.40
CA LYS A 205 -19.79 8.90 -17.16
C LYS A 205 -19.03 9.39 -15.94
N LEU A 206 -17.70 9.44 -16.00
CA LEU A 206 -16.86 9.98 -14.92
C LEU A 206 -17.17 11.46 -14.67
N MET A 207 -17.29 12.29 -15.71
CA MET A 207 -17.63 13.70 -15.58
C MET A 207 -18.99 13.92 -14.90
N ALA A 208 -19.95 13.03 -15.08
CA ALA A 208 -21.23 13.08 -14.37
C ALA A 208 -21.10 12.85 -12.84
N LEU A 209 -20.05 12.17 -12.39
CA LEU A 209 -19.76 11.94 -10.97
C LEU A 209 -19.10 13.17 -10.31
N ARG A 210 -18.34 13.94 -11.10
CA ARG A 210 -17.45 14.99 -10.60
C ARG A 210 -18.13 16.03 -9.69
N PRO A 211 -19.38 16.50 -9.94
CA PRO A 211 -20.06 17.47 -9.07
C PRO A 211 -20.38 16.96 -7.66
N TYR A 212 -20.26 15.65 -7.43
CA TYR A 212 -20.58 14.97 -6.17
C TYR A 212 -19.33 14.54 -5.38
N ILE A 213 -18.14 14.65 -5.98
CA ILE A 213 -16.86 14.32 -5.33
C ILE A 213 -16.33 15.56 -4.60
N THR A 214 -16.10 15.39 -3.30
CA THR A 214 -15.63 16.44 -2.39
C THR A 214 -14.11 16.57 -2.42
N ARG A 215 -13.40 15.44 -2.47
CA ARG A 215 -11.95 15.37 -2.33
C ARG A 215 -11.33 14.42 -3.36
N PHE A 216 -10.11 14.79 -3.77
CA PHE A 216 -9.15 13.91 -4.42
C PHE A 216 -7.97 13.83 -3.46
N SER A 217 -7.76 12.67 -2.85
CA SER A 217 -6.74 12.48 -1.81
C SER A 217 -6.34 11.02 -1.72
N SER A 218 -5.03 10.79 -1.57
CA SER A 218 -4.44 9.45 -1.42
C SER A 218 -3.88 9.21 -0.01
N SER A 219 -4.12 10.13 0.93
CA SER A 219 -3.65 10.03 2.32
C SER A 219 -4.64 10.66 3.31
N SER A 220 -4.95 11.94 3.20
CA SER A 220 -5.78 12.63 4.22
C SER A 220 -7.17 12.03 4.47
N TYR A 221 -7.73 11.33 3.48
CA TYR A 221 -9.10 10.85 3.49
C TYR A 221 -9.39 9.88 4.64
N TYR A 222 -8.44 9.04 5.09
CA TYR A 222 -8.70 8.08 6.17
C TYR A 222 -8.88 8.77 7.53
N ASN A 223 -8.20 9.89 7.78
CA ASN A 223 -8.42 10.70 8.97
C ASN A 223 -9.77 11.41 8.94
N GLU A 224 -10.15 11.96 7.78
CA GLU A 224 -11.45 12.58 7.57
C GLU A 224 -12.59 11.55 7.74
N MET A 225 -12.40 10.31 7.28
CA MET A 225 -13.31 9.19 7.53
C MET A 225 -13.39 8.83 9.02
N ALA A 226 -12.26 8.73 9.73
CA ALA A 226 -12.23 8.46 11.16
C ALA A 226 -12.88 9.57 12.01
N GLY A 227 -12.76 10.83 11.57
CA GLY A 227 -13.40 12.00 12.17
C GLY A 227 -14.87 12.19 11.76
N GLY A 228 -15.33 11.49 10.72
CA GLY A 228 -16.71 11.53 10.22
C GLY A 228 -17.04 12.70 9.29
N SER A 229 -16.04 13.41 8.76
CA SER A 229 -16.24 14.48 7.77
C SER A 229 -16.37 13.95 6.33
N LEU A 230 -15.99 12.69 6.09
CA LEU A 230 -16.31 11.94 4.89
C LEU A 230 -17.16 10.72 5.26
N CYS A 231 -18.12 10.39 4.40
CA CYS A 231 -18.99 9.23 4.58
C CYS A 231 -18.68 8.08 3.62
N ALA A 232 -18.06 8.36 2.47
CA ALA A 232 -17.60 7.33 1.55
C ALA A 232 -16.27 7.74 0.91
N ALA A 233 -15.40 6.77 0.67
CA ALA A 233 -14.19 7.02 -0.09
C ALA A 233 -13.77 5.79 -0.90
N MET A 234 -13.29 6.01 -2.13
CA MET A 234 -12.42 5.05 -2.80
C MET A 234 -11.01 5.21 -2.23
N GLY A 235 -10.40 4.10 -1.82
CA GLY A 235 -9.07 4.12 -1.21
C GLY A 235 -8.53 2.72 -0.93
N TYR A 236 -7.47 2.67 -0.15
CA TYR A 236 -6.77 1.45 0.20
C TYR A 236 -7.47 0.70 1.33
N ASN A 237 -7.53 -0.63 1.24
CA ASN A 237 -8.22 -1.46 2.23
C ASN A 237 -7.68 -1.29 3.67
N GLY A 238 -6.37 -1.18 3.85
CA GLY A 238 -5.76 -1.01 5.18
C GLY A 238 -6.06 0.35 5.80
N ASP A 239 -6.09 1.42 5.01
CA ASP A 239 -6.43 2.77 5.48
C ASP A 239 -7.81 2.84 6.14
N PHE A 240 -8.80 2.12 5.60
CA PHE A 240 -10.14 2.07 6.20
C PHE A 240 -10.18 1.26 7.50
N ASN A 241 -9.38 0.20 7.60
CA ASN A 241 -9.23 -0.56 8.84
C ASN A 241 -8.49 0.26 9.90
N PHE A 242 -7.50 1.04 9.49
CA PHE A 242 -6.78 1.97 10.33
C PHE A 242 -7.67 3.12 10.81
N ALA A 243 -8.50 3.69 9.92
CA ALA A 243 -9.50 4.70 10.26
C ALA A 243 -10.54 4.16 11.25
N GLN A 244 -11.00 2.91 11.07
CA GLN A 244 -11.88 2.24 12.02
C GLN A 244 -11.24 2.14 13.41
N LYS A 245 -9.98 1.69 13.48
CA LYS A 245 -9.23 1.61 14.73
C LYS A 245 -9.07 3.00 15.38
N ARG A 246 -8.68 4.02 14.63
CA ARG A 246 -8.55 5.40 15.14
C ARG A 246 -9.88 5.94 15.69
N ALA A 247 -11.00 5.69 15.00
CA ALA A 247 -12.33 6.09 15.48
C ALA A 247 -12.73 5.38 16.79
N GLN A 248 -12.41 4.09 16.92
CA GLN A 248 -12.63 3.31 18.14
C GLN A 248 -11.78 3.82 19.31
N GLU A 249 -10.50 4.08 19.08
CA GLU A 249 -9.57 4.64 20.08
C GLU A 249 -10.01 6.03 20.54
N ALA A 250 -10.50 6.86 19.63
CA ALA A 250 -11.04 8.19 19.92
C ALA A 250 -12.41 8.18 20.60
N LYS A 251 -13.11 7.02 20.64
CA LYS A 251 -14.47 6.86 21.20
C LYS A 251 -15.47 7.91 20.67
N ASN A 252 -15.33 8.33 19.43
CA ASN A 252 -16.11 9.42 18.83
C ASN A 252 -17.45 8.95 18.21
N GLY A 253 -17.75 7.64 18.28
CA GLY A 253 -18.98 7.05 17.74
C GLY A 253 -19.00 6.84 16.22
N VAL A 254 -17.94 7.23 15.51
CA VAL A 254 -17.82 7.02 14.06
C VAL A 254 -17.56 5.55 13.75
N LYS A 255 -18.32 4.99 12.81
CA LYS A 255 -18.21 3.58 12.39
C LYS A 255 -17.72 3.51 10.96
N VAL A 256 -16.41 3.40 10.81
CA VAL A 256 -15.78 3.16 9.50
C VAL A 256 -15.82 1.67 9.19
N GLN A 257 -16.15 1.32 7.95
CA GLN A 257 -16.14 -0.04 7.44
C GLN A 257 -15.48 -0.07 6.06
N ALA A 258 -14.44 -0.89 5.90
CA ALA A 258 -13.95 -1.30 4.59
C ALA A 258 -14.92 -2.30 3.95
N LEU A 259 -15.26 -2.10 2.68
CA LEU A 259 -16.10 -3.03 1.92
C LEU A 259 -15.24 -4.01 1.13
N LEU A 260 -15.82 -5.15 0.77
CA LEU A 260 -15.16 -6.21 0.00
C LEU A 260 -15.97 -6.49 -1.28
N PRO A 261 -15.61 -5.88 -2.42
CA PRO A 261 -16.30 -6.11 -3.69
C PRO A 261 -16.25 -7.57 -4.13
N LYS A 262 -17.41 -8.14 -4.49
CA LYS A 262 -17.49 -9.50 -5.04
C LYS A 262 -17.16 -9.56 -6.54
N THR A 263 -17.07 -8.40 -7.19
CA THR A 263 -16.77 -8.27 -8.62
C THR A 263 -15.27 -8.34 -8.91
N GLY A 264 -14.44 -8.66 -7.91
CA GLY A 264 -12.98 -8.65 -8.00
C GLY A 264 -12.34 -7.47 -7.26
N LEU A 265 -11.12 -7.68 -6.80
CA LEU A 265 -10.29 -6.68 -6.12
C LEU A 265 -9.18 -6.21 -7.06
N ASP A 266 -8.91 -4.91 -7.09
CA ASP A 266 -7.70 -4.36 -7.71
C ASP A 266 -6.55 -4.51 -6.72
N VAL A 267 -5.81 -5.61 -6.85
CA VAL A 267 -4.74 -6.00 -5.93
C VAL A 267 -3.46 -5.25 -6.28
N TRP A 268 -2.82 -4.73 -5.24
CA TRP A 268 -1.51 -4.11 -5.35
C TRP A 268 -0.52 -4.70 -4.37
N VAL A 269 0.75 -4.50 -4.66
CA VAL A 269 1.88 -4.99 -3.89
C VAL A 269 2.91 -3.88 -3.91
N ASP A 270 3.27 -3.40 -2.72
CA ASP A 270 4.33 -2.43 -2.54
C ASP A 270 5.62 -3.15 -2.20
N VAL A 271 6.70 -2.72 -2.85
CA VAL A 271 7.96 -3.44 -2.81
C VAL A 271 9.08 -2.54 -2.33
N LEU A 272 10.03 -3.09 -1.58
CA LEU A 272 11.26 -2.40 -1.23
C LEU A 272 12.27 -2.61 -2.35
N THR A 273 12.83 -1.52 -2.88
CA THR A 273 13.86 -1.54 -3.94
C THR A 273 14.93 -0.46 -3.71
N ILE A 274 16.06 -0.60 -4.40
CA ILE A 274 17.22 0.28 -4.29
C ILE A 274 17.37 1.07 -5.61
N PRO A 275 17.27 2.41 -5.60
CA PRO A 275 17.58 3.24 -6.75
C PRO A 275 18.98 2.99 -7.30
N LYS A 276 19.17 3.13 -8.61
CA LYS A 276 20.48 2.94 -9.26
C LYS A 276 21.53 3.94 -8.77
N ASP A 277 21.09 5.11 -8.30
CA ASP A 277 21.93 6.20 -7.79
C ASP A 277 22.04 6.21 -6.25
N ALA A 278 21.59 5.15 -5.57
CA ALA A 278 21.64 5.04 -4.12
C ALA A 278 23.08 5.18 -3.58
N PRO A 279 23.38 6.17 -2.71
CA PRO A 279 24.72 6.38 -2.16
C PRO A 279 25.14 5.35 -1.10
N ASN A 280 24.21 4.75 -0.35
CA ASN A 280 24.47 3.87 0.79
C ASN A 280 23.89 2.46 0.57
N VAL A 281 24.32 1.78 -0.50
CA VAL A 281 23.76 0.49 -0.94
C VAL A 281 23.80 -0.61 0.14
N ASP A 282 24.88 -0.72 0.91
CA ASP A 282 24.98 -1.74 1.96
C ASP A 282 23.98 -1.50 3.11
N ASN A 283 23.80 -0.23 3.50
CA ASN A 283 22.81 0.15 4.51
C ASN A 283 21.38 -0.04 4.00
N ALA A 284 21.15 0.16 2.70
CA ALA A 284 19.88 -0.13 2.05
C ALA A 284 19.52 -1.61 2.16
N HIS A 285 20.45 -2.52 1.84
CA HIS A 285 20.23 -3.96 2.01
C HIS A 285 19.98 -4.33 3.48
N ALA A 286 20.69 -3.71 4.43
CA ALA A 286 20.46 -3.92 5.86
C ALA A 286 19.04 -3.51 6.28
N TRP A 287 18.55 -2.35 5.79
CA TRP A 287 17.17 -1.92 6.03
C TRP A 287 16.15 -2.89 5.44
N ILE A 288 16.32 -3.27 4.17
CA ILE A 288 15.45 -4.22 3.49
C ILE A 288 15.41 -5.55 4.26
N ASN A 289 16.56 -6.08 4.65
CA ASN A 289 16.63 -7.32 5.42
C ASN A 289 15.93 -7.20 6.79
N ALA A 290 16.05 -6.05 7.47
CA ALA A 290 15.38 -5.82 8.75
C ALA A 290 13.85 -5.78 8.61
N MET A 291 13.32 -5.13 7.57
CA MET A 291 11.89 -5.09 7.29
C MET A 291 11.28 -6.48 7.05
N LEU A 292 12.09 -7.46 6.64
CA LEU A 292 11.67 -8.86 6.44
C LEU A 292 11.84 -9.75 7.68
N GLU A 293 12.29 -9.20 8.81
CA GLU A 293 12.33 -9.92 10.09
C GLU A 293 10.89 -10.12 10.62
N PRO A 294 10.49 -11.34 11.01
CA PRO A 294 9.10 -11.65 11.32
C PRO A 294 8.44 -10.77 12.38
N LYS A 295 9.12 -10.41 13.46
CA LYS A 295 8.54 -9.58 14.53
C LYS A 295 8.44 -8.12 14.11
N MET A 296 9.43 -7.60 13.40
CA MET A 296 9.38 -6.24 12.83
C MET A 296 8.25 -6.11 11.80
N ALA A 297 8.17 -7.05 10.86
CA ALA A 297 7.11 -7.09 9.86
C ALA A 297 5.71 -7.18 10.50
N ALA A 298 5.55 -8.00 11.54
CA ALA A 298 4.30 -8.09 12.29
C ALA A 298 3.98 -6.81 13.08
N ALA A 299 4.97 -6.18 13.71
CA ALA A 299 4.79 -4.91 14.41
C ALA A 299 4.30 -3.82 13.46
N ASN A 300 4.89 -3.74 12.26
CA ASN A 300 4.40 -2.86 11.20
C ASN A 300 2.97 -3.20 10.81
N ALA A 301 2.67 -4.46 10.46
CA ALA A 301 1.33 -4.91 10.07
C ALA A 301 0.26 -4.60 11.14
N ASN A 302 0.59 -4.81 12.42
CA ASN A 302 -0.29 -4.52 13.55
C ASN A 302 -0.56 -3.02 13.75
N HIS A 303 0.37 -2.17 13.32
CA HIS A 303 0.21 -0.72 13.38
C HIS A 303 -0.63 -0.22 12.20
N VAL A 304 -0.24 -0.58 10.97
CA VAL A 304 -0.79 0.00 9.72
C VAL A 304 -2.03 -0.73 9.20
N ALA A 305 -2.38 -1.89 9.75
CA ALA A 305 -3.53 -2.71 9.36
C ALA A 305 -3.52 -3.19 7.89
N TYR A 306 -2.33 -3.42 7.32
CA TYR A 306 -2.12 -4.03 6.00
C TYR A 306 -1.60 -5.47 6.10
N ALA A 307 -1.80 -6.24 5.02
CA ALA A 307 -1.28 -7.59 4.93
C ALA A 307 0.21 -7.57 4.59
N THR A 308 1.05 -8.00 5.54
CA THR A 308 2.49 -8.13 5.28
C THR A 308 2.76 -9.26 4.30
N SER A 309 3.76 -9.06 3.44
CA SER A 309 4.24 -10.08 2.51
C SER A 309 5.23 -11.05 3.16
N VAL A 310 5.52 -10.88 4.46
CA VAL A 310 6.36 -11.78 5.26
C VAL A 310 5.46 -12.84 5.88
N LEU A 311 5.33 -13.99 5.21
CA LEU A 311 4.46 -15.10 5.67
C LEU A 311 4.83 -15.57 7.08
N ALA A 312 6.13 -15.61 7.41
CA ALA A 312 6.59 -16.01 8.73
C ALA A 312 6.20 -15.02 9.86
N ALA A 313 5.76 -13.81 9.53
CA ALA A 313 5.29 -12.82 10.50
C ALA A 313 3.87 -13.12 11.01
N ARG A 314 3.08 -13.93 10.26
CA ARG A 314 1.65 -14.16 10.50
C ARG A 314 1.31 -14.61 11.94
N PRO A 315 2.10 -15.46 12.63
CA PRO A 315 1.84 -15.82 14.03
C PRO A 315 1.98 -14.67 15.04
N TYR A 316 2.66 -13.58 14.67
CA TYR A 316 2.86 -12.39 15.51
C TYR A 316 1.89 -11.24 15.16
N VAL A 317 1.10 -11.39 14.11
CA VAL A 317 0.04 -10.46 13.74
C VAL A 317 -1.18 -10.74 14.61
N LYS A 318 -1.85 -9.69 15.09
CA LYS A 318 -2.98 -9.85 15.99
C LYS A 318 -4.15 -10.60 15.30
N PRO A 319 -4.83 -11.54 16.00
CA PRO A 319 -5.89 -12.36 15.40
C PRO A 319 -7.02 -11.56 14.74
N GLU A 320 -7.38 -10.41 15.30
CA GLU A 320 -8.41 -9.53 14.74
C GLU A 320 -8.05 -9.00 13.35
N LEU A 321 -6.76 -8.86 13.04
CA LEU A 321 -6.30 -8.46 11.71
C LEU A 321 -6.20 -9.68 10.78
N THR A 322 -5.62 -10.79 11.25
CA THR A 322 -5.46 -11.99 10.41
C THR A 322 -6.79 -12.64 10.01
N ASN A 323 -7.83 -12.48 10.84
CA ASN A 323 -9.18 -12.98 10.58
C ASN A 323 -10.06 -11.98 9.81
N ASN A 324 -9.58 -10.75 9.58
CA ASN A 324 -10.31 -9.75 8.84
C ASN A 324 -10.10 -9.93 7.34
N ARG A 325 -11.17 -10.35 6.62
CA ARG A 325 -11.16 -10.58 5.17
C ARG A 325 -10.87 -9.33 4.34
N THR A 326 -11.03 -8.14 4.92
CA THR A 326 -10.65 -6.89 4.25
C THR A 326 -9.15 -6.58 4.37
N ILE A 327 -8.41 -7.34 5.17
CA ILE A 327 -6.94 -7.28 5.28
C ILE A 327 -6.34 -8.53 4.64
N TYR A 328 -6.78 -9.72 5.06
CA TYR A 328 -6.37 -11.00 4.50
C TYR A 328 -7.57 -11.67 3.80
N PRO A 329 -7.88 -11.29 2.55
CA PRO A 329 -8.95 -11.91 1.77
C PRO A 329 -8.66 -13.41 1.53
N THR A 330 -9.73 -14.19 1.39
CA THR A 330 -9.62 -15.62 1.08
C THR A 330 -9.33 -15.82 -0.41
N SER A 331 -8.96 -17.04 -0.80
CA SER A 331 -8.84 -17.39 -2.22
C SER A 331 -10.15 -17.20 -3.01
N GLY A 332 -11.30 -17.39 -2.37
CA GLY A 332 -12.61 -17.13 -2.95
C GLY A 332 -12.87 -15.63 -3.19
N ASP A 333 -12.38 -14.78 -2.29
CA ASP A 333 -12.46 -13.32 -2.45
C ASP A 333 -11.57 -12.81 -3.58
N LEU A 334 -10.44 -13.49 -3.81
CA LEU A 334 -9.45 -13.12 -4.82
C LEU A 334 -9.72 -13.68 -6.22
N LYS A 335 -10.76 -14.51 -6.40
CA LYS A 335 -10.98 -15.29 -7.62
C LYS A 335 -11.09 -14.43 -8.88
N ASP A 336 -11.82 -13.32 -8.79
CA ASP A 336 -12.11 -12.43 -9.92
C ASP A 336 -11.26 -11.13 -9.87
N SER A 337 -10.23 -11.12 -9.02
CA SER A 337 -9.33 -9.99 -8.83
C SER A 337 -8.36 -9.81 -9.99
N PHE A 338 -7.83 -8.60 -10.11
CA PHE A 338 -6.82 -8.23 -11.10
C PHE A 338 -5.68 -7.45 -10.44
N VAL A 339 -4.59 -7.27 -11.19
CA VAL A 339 -3.47 -6.40 -10.82
C VAL A 339 -3.25 -5.40 -11.94
N ALA A 340 -2.95 -4.14 -11.57
CA ALA A 340 -2.68 -3.08 -12.53
C ALA A 340 -1.34 -3.31 -13.25
N LYS A 341 -1.36 -3.35 -14.59
CA LYS A 341 -0.17 -3.54 -15.43
C LYS A 341 0.50 -2.21 -15.75
N PRO A 342 1.83 -2.19 -15.97
CA PRO A 342 2.49 -1.02 -16.51
C PRO A 342 1.90 -0.70 -17.90
N LEU A 343 1.41 0.54 -18.05
CA LEU A 343 0.88 1.05 -19.31
C LEU A 343 2.00 1.61 -20.20
N ASP A 344 1.77 1.66 -21.50
CA ASP A 344 2.69 2.33 -22.41
C ASP A 344 2.70 3.85 -22.20
N ALA A 345 3.79 4.51 -22.63
CA ALA A 345 3.98 5.95 -22.40
C ALA A 345 2.89 6.83 -23.04
N LYS A 346 2.36 6.44 -24.20
CA LYS A 346 1.35 7.21 -24.94
C LYS A 346 0.01 7.14 -24.20
N THR A 347 -0.39 5.95 -23.79
CA THR A 347 -1.59 5.72 -22.96
C THR A 347 -1.44 6.46 -21.64
N MET A 348 -0.27 6.40 -21.00
CA MET A 348 0.00 7.12 -19.76
C MET A 348 -0.10 8.64 -19.89
N GLN A 349 0.38 9.20 -20.99
CA GLN A 349 0.24 10.64 -21.23
C GLN A 349 -1.24 11.00 -21.48
N GLY A 350 -1.96 10.14 -22.20
CA GLY A 350 -3.37 10.32 -22.53
C GLY A 350 -4.29 10.31 -21.31
N TYR A 351 -4.27 9.23 -20.51
CA TYR A 351 -5.12 9.13 -19.33
C TYR A 351 -4.77 10.17 -18.25
N THR A 352 -3.52 10.65 -18.18
CA THR A 352 -3.14 11.73 -17.26
C THR A 352 -3.83 13.04 -17.64
N ARG A 353 -3.97 13.37 -18.94
CA ARG A 353 -4.77 14.52 -19.38
C ARG A 353 -6.25 14.35 -19.03
N LEU A 354 -6.78 13.14 -19.21
CA LEU A 354 -8.16 12.82 -18.83
C LEU A 354 -8.38 12.94 -17.31
N TRP A 355 -7.40 12.51 -16.51
CA TRP A 355 -7.40 12.67 -15.06
C TRP A 355 -7.48 14.14 -14.66
N GLN A 356 -6.63 14.98 -15.25
CA GLN A 356 -6.65 16.41 -14.95
C GLN A 356 -8.00 17.03 -15.26
N LYS A 357 -8.57 16.73 -16.45
CA LYS A 357 -9.92 17.17 -16.82
C LYS A 357 -10.99 16.73 -15.82
N PHE A 358 -10.94 15.47 -15.38
CA PHE A 358 -11.87 14.97 -14.37
C PHE A 358 -11.68 15.71 -13.04
N ARG A 359 -10.44 15.84 -12.57
CA ARG A 359 -10.11 16.49 -11.30
C ARG A 359 -10.50 17.98 -11.28
N THR A 360 -10.26 18.73 -12.34
CA THR A 360 -10.63 20.17 -12.46
C THR A 360 -12.09 20.39 -12.79
N GLY A 361 -12.76 19.39 -13.39
CA GLY A 361 -14.17 19.46 -13.78
C GLY A 361 -14.44 20.18 -15.10
N HIS A 362 -13.41 20.52 -15.89
CA HIS A 362 -13.55 21.15 -17.21
C HIS A 362 -12.46 20.72 -18.18
#